data_AF-A0A0B3SBN7-F1
#
_entry.id   AF-A0A0B3SBN7-F1
#
_cell.length_a   1.000
_cell.length_b   1.000
_cell.length_c   1.000
_cell.angle_alpha   90.00
_cell.angle_beta   90.00
_cell.angle_gamma   90.00
#
_symmetry.space_group_name_H-M   'P 1'
#
loop_
_entity.id
_entity.type
_entity.pdbx_description
1 polymer ?
#
loop_
_entity_poly.entity_id
_entity_poly.type
_entity_poly.pdbx_seq_one_letter_code
_entity_poly.pdbx_strand_id
1 'polypeptide(L)'
;MNYDRIREALPVESGNGRRSTIRARSDVVEVVIDCVLRRRQFKEIAQRCCVDLESLTRFRKRFITAEVEKIVLVEANKLDADALNQEVNAAQDKIEGGIEGILKEQKRLYRTLNGMVEDGGDNLMDVLAPMMQLLRDQNKSYENLLKVYSNLRDKTTVVLGLNEHPDVQKLMDVLWVVFQAHPEAFETFRQVVQDRRIPLNVE
;
A
#
# COMPACT_ATOMS: atom_id res chain seq x y z
N MET A 1 -10.25 -0.83 7.89
CA MET A 1 -10.87 -2.14 8.14
C MET A 1 -12.30 -2.08 7.62
N ASN A 2 -12.72 -3.00 6.76
CA ASN A 2 -14.11 -3.02 6.28
C ASN A 2 -15.01 -3.79 7.26
N TYR A 3 -15.73 -3.05 8.11
CA TYR A 3 -16.60 -3.62 9.15
C TYR A 3 -17.86 -4.29 8.57
N ASP A 4 -18.36 -3.81 7.44
CA ASP A 4 -19.58 -4.34 6.81
C ASP A 4 -19.31 -5.72 6.21
N ARG A 5 -18.16 -5.89 5.54
CA ARG A 5 -17.74 -7.19 5.00
C ARG A 5 -17.59 -8.26 6.08
N ILE A 6 -17.08 -7.90 7.27
CA ILE A 6 -16.98 -8.83 8.40
C ILE A 6 -18.37 -9.14 8.96
N ARG A 7 -19.28 -8.15 9.00
CA ARG A 7 -20.67 -8.34 9.46
C ARG A 7 -21.44 -9.29 8.55
N GLU A 8 -21.31 -9.13 7.24
CA GLU A 8 -21.96 -9.98 6.23
C GLU A 8 -21.45 -11.42 6.25
N ALA A 9 -20.17 -11.63 6.58
CA ALA A 9 -19.57 -12.94 6.69
C ALA A 9 -20.07 -13.76 7.90
N LEU A 10 -20.70 -13.12 8.89
CA LEU A 10 -21.17 -13.81 10.08
C LEU A 10 -22.35 -14.74 9.76
N PRO A 11 -22.29 -16.02 10.15
CA PRO A 11 -23.37 -16.97 9.91
C PRO A 11 -24.72 -16.46 10.42
N VAL A 12 -25.77 -16.66 9.63
CA VAL A 12 -27.14 -16.37 10.03
C VAL A 12 -27.57 -17.33 11.14
N GLU A 13 -28.13 -16.80 12.23
CA GLU A 13 -28.73 -17.63 13.28
C GLU A 13 -29.89 -18.44 12.71
N SER A 14 -29.63 -19.71 12.43
CA SER A 14 -30.66 -20.69 12.09
C SER A 14 -31.07 -21.47 13.35
N GLY A 15 -32.35 -21.41 13.72
CA GLY A 15 -32.97 -22.24 14.76
C GLY A 15 -33.93 -21.48 15.68
N ASN A 16 -34.90 -22.21 16.28
CA ASN A 16 -35.90 -21.68 17.24
C ASN A 16 -35.34 -21.41 18.65
N GLY A 17 -34.02 -21.34 18.81
CA GLY A 17 -33.36 -21.12 20.09
C GLY A 17 -33.29 -19.64 20.48
N ARG A 18 -32.90 -19.37 21.73
CA ARG A 18 -32.63 -18.00 22.21
C ARG A 18 -31.53 -17.36 21.35
N ARG A 19 -31.82 -16.17 20.81
CA ARG A 19 -30.87 -15.37 20.01
C ARG A 19 -29.65 -15.00 20.84
N SER A 20 -28.47 -14.98 20.22
CA SER A 20 -27.23 -14.59 20.89
C SER A 20 -27.23 -13.10 21.22
N THR A 21 -27.10 -12.78 22.50
CA THR A 21 -27.01 -11.40 22.99
C THR A 21 -25.83 -10.65 22.37
N ILE A 22 -24.70 -11.33 22.12
CA ILE A 22 -23.50 -10.74 21.53
C ILE A 22 -23.76 -10.38 20.05
N ARG A 23 -24.47 -11.24 19.31
CA ARG A 23 -24.76 -11.01 17.89
C ARG A 23 -25.69 -9.83 17.64
N ALA A 24 -26.62 -9.58 18.56
CA ALA A 24 -27.59 -8.50 18.45
C ALA A 24 -27.00 -7.11 18.72
N ARG A 25 -25.73 -7.03 19.16
CA ARG A 25 -25.08 -5.75 19.48
C ARG A 25 -24.68 -4.98 18.22
N SER A 26 -24.69 -3.66 18.33
CA SER A 26 -24.18 -2.77 17.28
C SER A 26 -22.68 -2.94 17.05
N ASP A 27 -21.91 -3.26 18.10
CA ASP A 27 -20.46 -3.46 18.10
C ASP A 27 -20.02 -4.92 17.92
N VAL A 28 -20.90 -5.82 17.45
CA VAL A 28 -20.59 -7.25 17.26
C VAL A 28 -19.33 -7.48 16.42
N VAL A 29 -19.10 -6.66 15.41
CA VAL A 29 -17.94 -6.76 14.52
C VAL A 29 -16.64 -6.52 15.29
N GLU A 30 -16.63 -5.54 16.20
CA GLU A 30 -15.46 -5.29 17.05
C GLU A 30 -15.19 -6.45 17.99
N VAL A 31 -16.23 -7.06 18.55
CA VAL A 31 -16.10 -8.25 19.41
C VAL A 31 -15.49 -9.42 18.62
N VAL A 32 -15.93 -9.63 17.38
CA VAL A 32 -15.37 -10.66 16.49
C VAL A 32 -13.90 -10.37 16.18
N ILE A 33 -13.54 -9.13 15.87
CA ILE A 33 -12.16 -8.70 15.64
C ILE A 33 -11.30 -8.95 16.89
N ASP A 34 -11.76 -8.54 18.07
CA ASP A 34 -11.05 -8.73 19.34
C ASP A 34 -10.84 -10.22 19.65
N CYS A 35 -11.83 -11.07 19.32
CA CYS A 35 -11.74 -12.51 19.49
C CYS A 35 -10.75 -13.18 18.52
N VAL A 36 -10.70 -12.75 17.26
CA VAL A 36 -9.83 -13.34 16.23
C VAL A 36 -8.39 -12.84 16.38
N LEU A 37 -8.19 -11.52 16.44
CA LEU A 37 -6.87 -10.90 16.54
C LEU A 37 -6.28 -10.94 17.95
N ARG A 38 -7.06 -11.40 18.94
CA ARG A 38 -6.67 -11.51 20.35
C ARG A 38 -6.12 -10.21 20.94
N ARG A 39 -6.69 -9.07 20.51
CA ARG A 39 -6.30 -7.72 20.98
C ARG A 39 -6.57 -7.52 22.47
N ARG A 40 -7.54 -8.25 23.04
CA ARG A 40 -7.95 -8.18 24.45
C ARG A 40 -8.09 -9.58 25.02
N GLN A 41 -7.99 -9.69 26.35
CA GLN A 41 -8.23 -10.97 27.01
C GLN A 41 -9.73 -11.31 26.96
N PHE A 42 -10.06 -12.60 26.84
CA PHE A 42 -11.45 -13.07 26.77
C PHE A 42 -12.28 -12.63 27.98
N LYS A 43 -11.66 -12.49 29.16
CA LYS A 43 -12.31 -11.98 30.37
C LYS A 43 -12.77 -10.53 30.21
N GLU A 44 -11.96 -9.69 29.59
CA GLU A 44 -12.27 -8.27 29.35
C GLU A 44 -13.35 -8.11 28.29
N ILE A 45 -13.30 -8.92 27.23
CA ILE A 45 -14.34 -8.96 26.19
C ILE A 45 -15.68 -9.37 26.81
N ALA A 46 -15.68 -10.42 27.64
CA ALA A 46 -16.88 -10.90 28.33
C ALA A 46 -17.47 -9.82 29.26
N GLN A 47 -16.63 -9.13 30.04
CA GLN A 47 -17.04 -8.00 30.88
C GLN A 47 -17.63 -6.84 30.06
N ARG A 48 -16.96 -6.41 28.99
CA ARG A 48 -17.46 -5.37 28.06
C ARG A 48 -18.80 -5.76 27.44
N CYS A 49 -18.96 -7.04 27.14
CA CYS A 49 -20.17 -7.57 26.55
C CYS A 49 -21.31 -7.79 27.57
N CYS A 50 -21.01 -7.68 28.87
CA CYS A 50 -21.90 -8.05 29.98
C CYS A 50 -22.41 -9.50 29.85
N VAL A 51 -21.52 -10.42 29.48
CA VAL A 51 -21.82 -11.85 29.31
C VAL A 51 -20.82 -12.71 30.05
N ASP A 52 -21.21 -13.93 30.39
CA ASP A 52 -20.30 -14.89 30.99
C ASP A 52 -19.26 -15.37 29.96
N LEU A 53 -18.09 -15.78 30.45
CA LEU A 53 -17.00 -16.28 29.61
C LEU A 53 -17.43 -17.51 28.80
N GLU A 54 -18.32 -18.34 29.34
CA GLU A 54 -18.89 -19.48 28.63
C GLU A 54 -19.78 -19.04 27.45
N SER A 55 -20.56 -17.98 27.63
CA SER A 55 -21.39 -17.40 26.57
C SER A 55 -20.54 -16.84 25.43
N LEU A 56 -19.43 -16.18 25.74
CA LEU A 56 -18.45 -15.71 24.75
C LEU A 56 -17.78 -16.88 24.02
N THR A 57 -17.44 -17.95 24.75
CA THR A 57 -16.83 -19.17 24.18
C THR A 57 -17.78 -19.88 23.21
N ARG A 58 -19.06 -20.01 23.57
CA ARG A 58 -20.11 -20.55 22.70
C ARG A 58 -20.31 -19.68 21.46
N PHE A 59 -20.30 -18.35 21.62
CA PHE A 59 -20.38 -17.41 20.50
C PHE A 59 -19.23 -17.61 19.52
N ARG A 60 -17.98 -17.63 20.00
CA ARG A 60 -16.81 -17.90 19.16
C ARG A 60 -16.95 -19.20 18.38
N LYS A 61 -17.29 -20.30 19.07
CA LYS A 61 -17.44 -21.62 18.43
C LYS A 61 -18.53 -21.65 17.36
N ARG A 62 -19.60 -20.86 17.52
CA ARG A 62 -20.77 -20.88 16.63
C ARG A 62 -20.67 -19.89 15.46
N PHE A 63 -20.06 -18.73 15.66
CA PHE A 63 -20.10 -17.62 14.70
C PHE A 63 -18.73 -17.25 14.10
N ILE A 64 -17.63 -17.56 14.79
CA ILE A 64 -16.29 -17.32 14.25
C ILE A 64 -15.84 -18.60 13.55
N THR A 65 -16.28 -18.75 12.30
CA THR A 65 -15.85 -19.84 11.43
C THR A 65 -14.46 -19.55 10.87
N ALA A 66 -13.81 -20.57 10.29
CA ALA A 66 -12.52 -20.38 9.62
C ALA A 66 -12.57 -19.33 8.50
N GLU A 67 -13.72 -19.19 7.82
CA GLU A 67 -13.92 -18.19 6.78
C GLU A 67 -13.99 -16.77 7.36
N VAL A 68 -14.73 -16.58 8.46
CA VAL A 68 -14.80 -15.29 9.17
C VAL A 68 -13.41 -14.92 9.72
N GLU A 69 -12.70 -15.88 10.30
CA GLU A 69 -11.33 -15.68 10.79
C GLU A 69 -10.39 -15.25 9.65
N LYS A 70 -10.45 -15.92 8.49
CA LYS A 70 -9.68 -15.55 7.30
C LYS A 70 -10.01 -14.13 6.81
N ILE A 71 -11.29 -13.76 6.74
CA ILE A 71 -11.71 -12.41 6.32
C ILE A 71 -11.17 -11.36 7.29
N VAL A 72 -11.29 -11.58 8.60
CA VAL A 72 -10.77 -10.65 9.61
C VAL A 72 -9.26 -10.48 9.50
N LEU A 73 -8.51 -11.57 9.29
CA LEU A 73 -7.06 -11.53 9.09
C LEU A 73 -6.67 -10.78 7.81
N VAL A 74 -7.38 -11.01 6.71
CA VAL A 74 -7.14 -10.29 5.43
C VAL A 74 -7.40 -8.80 5.60
N GLU A 75 -8.50 -8.43 6.25
CA GLU A 75 -8.85 -7.01 6.48
C GLU A 75 -7.88 -6.33 7.46
N ALA A 76 -7.32 -7.06 8.42
CA ALA A 76 -6.27 -6.55 9.30
C ALA A 76 -4.97 -6.30 8.53
N ASN A 77 -4.52 -7.30 7.75
CA ASN A 77 -3.30 -7.18 6.94
C ASN A 77 -3.40 -6.07 5.89
N LYS A 78 -4.58 -5.86 5.29
CA LYS A 78 -4.83 -4.75 4.37
C LYS A 78 -4.67 -3.40 5.06
N LEU A 79 -5.18 -3.26 6.28
CA LEU A 79 -5.09 -2.01 7.03
C LEU A 79 -3.62 -1.67 7.35
N ASP A 80 -2.85 -2.68 7.74
CA ASP A 80 -1.42 -2.52 8.01
C ASP A 80 -0.65 -2.19 6.72
N ALA A 81 -1.01 -2.82 5.60
CA ALA A 81 -0.42 -2.53 4.29
C ALA A 81 -0.78 -1.13 3.79
N ASP A 82 -2.02 -0.68 3.97
CA ASP A 82 -2.48 0.66 3.58
C ASP A 82 -1.78 1.74 4.42
N ALA A 83 -1.60 1.50 5.73
CA ALA A 83 -0.84 2.39 6.61
C ALA A 83 0.62 2.49 6.16
N LEU A 84 1.26 1.35 5.86
CA LEU A 84 2.62 1.32 5.33
C LEU A 84 2.72 2.06 3.98
N ASN A 85 1.75 1.88 3.08
CA ASN A 85 1.71 2.58 1.80
C ASN A 85 1.58 4.09 1.99
N GLN A 86 0.75 4.56 2.92
CA GLN A 86 0.63 5.99 3.23
C GLN A 86 1.95 6.55 3.78
N GLU A 87 2.62 5.84 4.68
CA GLU A 87 3.92 6.26 5.21
C GLU A 87 4.99 6.32 4.13
N VAL A 88 5.02 5.35 3.22
CA VAL A 88 5.97 5.36 2.10
C VAL A 88 5.67 6.48 1.12
N ASN A 89 4.41 6.70 0.73
CA ASN A 89 4.04 7.80 -0.15
C ASN A 89 4.44 9.15 0.49
N ALA A 90 4.16 9.35 1.78
CA ALA A 90 4.57 10.55 2.49
C ALA A 90 6.10 10.72 2.58
N ALA A 91 6.86 9.62 2.63
CA ALA A 91 8.31 9.65 2.58
C ALA A 91 8.83 9.98 1.16
N GLN A 92 8.18 9.44 0.12
CA GLN A 92 8.49 9.74 -1.28
C GLN A 92 8.22 11.20 -1.60
N ASP A 93 7.07 11.75 -1.20
CA ASP A 93 6.74 13.18 -1.38
C ASP A 93 7.79 14.11 -0.76
N LYS A 94 8.31 13.76 0.42
CA LYS A 94 9.38 14.52 1.08
C LYS A 94 10.70 14.45 0.32
N ILE A 95 11.03 13.29 -0.24
CA ILE A 95 12.24 13.10 -1.06
C ILE A 95 12.13 13.91 -2.36
N GLU A 96 10.98 13.84 -3.03
CA GLU A 96 10.69 14.62 -4.24
C GLU A 96 10.74 16.13 -3.98
N GLY A 97 10.13 16.60 -2.88
CA GLY A 97 10.21 18.00 -2.47
C GLY A 97 11.64 18.45 -2.14
N GLY A 98 12.45 17.57 -1.53
CA GLY A 98 13.87 17.82 -1.29
C GLY A 98 14.67 17.95 -2.59
N ILE A 99 14.41 17.06 -3.56
CA ILE A 99 15.01 17.08 -4.91
C ILE A 99 14.63 18.37 -5.65
N GLU A 100 13.37 18.77 -5.64
CA GLU A 100 12.93 20.03 -6.25
C GLU A 100 13.57 21.25 -5.61
N GLY A 101 13.74 21.25 -4.28
CA GLY A 101 14.44 22.29 -3.54
C GLY A 101 15.90 22.44 -4.00
N ILE A 102 16.62 21.32 -4.13
CA ILE A 102 17.99 21.29 -4.64
C ILE A 102 18.05 21.83 -6.08
N LEU A 103 17.13 21.41 -6.95
CA LEU A 103 17.07 21.87 -8.35
C LEU A 103 16.81 23.39 -8.45
N LYS A 104 15.93 23.94 -7.61
CA LYS A 104 15.68 25.39 -7.55
C LYS A 104 16.94 26.14 -7.11
N GLU A 105 17.66 25.63 -6.11
CA GLU A 105 18.88 26.24 -5.63
C GLU A 105 20.01 26.15 -6.67
N GLN A 106 20.17 25.02 -7.36
CA GLN A 106 21.10 24.89 -8.49
C GLN A 106 20.77 25.90 -9.59
N LYS A 107 19.50 26.02 -10.00
CA LYS A 107 19.08 27.03 -11.00
C LYS A 107 19.39 28.45 -10.54
N ARG A 108 19.23 28.76 -9.25
CA ARG A 108 19.59 30.06 -8.67
C ARG A 108 21.09 30.31 -8.76
N LEU A 109 21.90 29.34 -8.32
CA LEU A 109 23.36 29.41 -8.38
C LEU A 109 23.86 29.60 -9.82
N TYR A 110 23.33 28.85 -10.79
CA TYR A 110 23.68 29.04 -12.20
C TYR A 110 23.33 30.43 -12.74
N ARG A 111 22.19 31.01 -12.36
CA ARG A 111 21.85 32.39 -12.75
C ARG A 111 22.82 33.41 -12.15
N THR A 112 23.14 33.26 -10.86
CA THR A 112 24.10 34.13 -10.17
C THR A 112 25.47 34.05 -10.83
N LEU A 113 25.91 32.83 -11.18
CA LEU A 113 27.19 32.59 -11.84
C LEU A 113 27.23 33.24 -13.23
N ASN A 114 26.19 33.05 -14.04
CA ASN A 114 26.09 33.66 -15.36
C ASN A 114 26.09 35.19 -15.29
N GLY A 115 25.38 35.79 -14.33
CA GLY A 115 25.38 37.24 -14.14
C GLY A 115 26.76 37.80 -13.76
N MET A 116 27.49 37.11 -12.87
CA MET A 116 28.85 37.51 -12.49
C MET A 116 29.86 37.39 -13.64
N VAL A 117 29.67 36.42 -14.55
CA VAL A 117 30.49 36.26 -15.76
C VAL A 117 30.21 37.40 -16.76
N GLU A 118 28.95 37.80 -16.92
CA GLU A 118 28.55 38.90 -17.81
C GLU A 118 29.03 40.27 -17.31
N ASP A 119 29.04 40.48 -15.99
CA ASP A 119 29.49 41.74 -15.38
C ASP A 119 31.03 41.91 -15.33
N GLY A 120 31.81 40.93 -15.81
CA GLY A 120 33.27 41.01 -15.87
C GLY A 120 33.94 41.13 -14.49
N GLY A 121 33.35 40.53 -13.46
CA GLY A 121 33.77 40.75 -12.08
C GLY A 121 35.17 40.20 -11.76
N ASP A 122 36.09 41.07 -11.32
CA ASP A 122 37.44 40.70 -10.85
C ASP A 122 37.43 39.67 -9.69
N ASN A 123 36.30 39.53 -8.98
CA ASN A 123 36.10 38.57 -7.88
C ASN A 123 35.49 37.22 -8.33
N LEU A 124 35.32 37.00 -9.63
CA LEU A 124 34.69 35.78 -10.16
C LEU A 124 35.42 34.51 -9.69
N MET A 125 36.75 34.53 -9.63
CA MET A 125 37.56 33.37 -9.20
C MET A 125 37.44 33.09 -7.70
N ASP A 126 37.28 34.12 -6.86
CA ASP A 126 37.11 33.97 -5.41
C ASP A 126 35.74 33.41 -5.02
N VAL A 127 34.72 33.63 -5.86
CA VAL A 127 33.36 33.11 -5.66
C VAL A 127 33.15 31.75 -6.36
N LEU A 128 33.85 31.50 -7.47
CA LEU A 128 33.76 30.27 -8.26
C LEU A 128 34.18 29.02 -7.48
N ALA A 129 35.27 29.09 -6.71
CA ALA A 129 35.77 27.94 -5.95
C ALA A 129 34.77 27.45 -4.88
N PRO A 130 34.25 28.31 -3.97
CA PRO A 130 33.22 27.88 -3.02
C PRO A 130 31.89 27.51 -3.69
N MET A 131 31.49 28.13 -4.81
CA MET A 131 30.29 27.70 -5.56
C MET A 131 30.46 26.33 -6.23
N MET A 132 31.64 26.03 -6.80
CA MET A 132 31.93 24.69 -7.34
C MET A 132 31.93 23.63 -6.24
N GLN A 133 32.45 23.97 -5.06
CA GLN A 133 32.37 23.10 -3.88
C GLN A 133 30.91 22.82 -3.50
N LEU A 134 30.08 23.86 -3.46
CA LEU A 134 28.66 23.77 -3.08
C LEU A 134 27.85 22.97 -4.12
N LEU A 135 28.11 23.16 -5.41
CA LEU A 135 27.51 22.36 -6.49
C LEU A 135 27.94 20.89 -6.41
N ARG A 136 29.21 20.62 -6.05
CA ARG A 136 29.72 19.25 -5.89
C ARG A 136 29.08 18.55 -4.68
N ASP A 137 28.92 19.27 -3.57
CA ASP A 137 28.25 18.77 -2.37
C ASP A 137 26.75 18.53 -2.62
N GLN A 138 26.11 19.42 -3.38
CA GLN A 138 24.72 19.23 -3.84
C GLN A 138 24.59 18.01 -4.75
N ASN A 139 25.52 17.79 -5.68
CA ASN A 139 25.48 16.63 -6.57
C ASN A 139 25.61 15.32 -5.78
N LYS A 140 26.48 15.29 -4.77
CA LYS A 140 26.63 14.16 -3.85
C LYS A 140 25.37 13.93 -3.00
N SER A 141 24.71 14.99 -2.56
CA SER A 141 23.43 14.91 -1.84
C SER A 141 22.33 14.33 -2.74
N TYR A 142 22.28 14.75 -4.00
CA TYR A 142 21.34 14.25 -5.00
C TYR A 142 21.54 12.76 -5.32
N GLU A 143 22.78 12.32 -5.52
CA GLU A 143 23.11 10.90 -5.72
C GLU A 143 22.70 10.04 -4.52
N ASN A 144 22.88 10.55 -3.30
CA ASN A 144 22.46 9.87 -2.09
C ASN A 144 20.92 9.77 -2.01
N LEU A 145 20.19 10.85 -2.32
CA LEU A 145 18.73 10.84 -2.37
C LEU A 145 18.19 9.89 -3.44
N LEU A 146 18.80 9.87 -4.63
CA LEU A 146 18.47 8.91 -5.69
C LEU A 146 18.70 7.46 -5.26
N LYS A 147 19.81 7.17 -4.57
CA LYS A 147 20.06 5.82 -4.02
C LYS A 147 19.03 5.44 -2.97
N VAL A 148 18.66 6.36 -2.07
CA VAL A 148 17.63 6.12 -1.05
C VAL A 148 16.28 5.89 -1.73
N TYR A 149 15.92 6.71 -2.71
CA TYR A 149 14.70 6.56 -3.51
C TYR A 149 14.66 5.23 -4.26
N SER A 150 15.74 4.82 -4.94
CA SER A 150 15.83 3.53 -5.64
C SER A 150 15.69 2.37 -4.66
N ASN A 151 16.39 2.42 -3.52
CA ASN A 151 16.30 1.38 -2.50
C ASN A 151 14.91 1.31 -1.85
N LEU A 152 14.24 2.45 -1.64
CA LEU A 152 12.86 2.49 -1.18
C LEU A 152 11.93 1.93 -2.25
N ARG A 153 12.06 2.37 -3.50
CA ARG A 153 11.30 1.84 -4.63
C ARG A 153 11.43 0.34 -4.72
N ASP A 154 12.65 -0.20 -4.69
CA ASP A 154 12.91 -1.64 -4.83
C ASP A 154 12.47 -2.45 -3.60
N LYS A 155 12.40 -1.85 -2.40
CA LYS A 155 11.88 -2.50 -1.18
C LYS A 155 10.36 -2.35 -0.99
N THR A 156 9.76 -1.32 -1.57
CA THR A 156 8.30 -1.05 -1.48
C THR A 156 7.54 -1.56 -2.70
N THR A 157 8.19 -1.76 -3.85
CA THR A 157 7.60 -2.59 -4.91
C THR A 157 7.62 -4.04 -4.46
N VAL A 158 6.56 -4.44 -3.76
CA VAL A 158 6.19 -5.85 -3.67
C VAL A 158 5.88 -6.27 -5.11
N VAL A 159 6.83 -6.95 -5.75
CA VAL A 159 6.58 -7.67 -7.00
C VAL A 159 5.66 -8.83 -6.65
N LEU A 160 4.38 -8.54 -6.49
CA LEU A 160 3.35 -9.57 -6.46
C LEU A 160 3.35 -10.20 -7.85
N GLY A 161 3.55 -11.52 -7.92
CA GLY A 161 3.27 -12.22 -9.16
C GLY A 161 1.83 -11.90 -9.56
N LEU A 162 1.54 -11.65 -10.84
CA LEU A 162 0.20 -11.23 -11.30
C LEU A 162 -0.93 -12.04 -10.62
N ASN A 163 -0.73 -13.34 -10.43
CA ASN A 163 -1.68 -14.25 -9.79
C ASN A 163 -2.10 -13.88 -8.34
N GLU A 164 -1.33 -13.06 -7.62
CA GLU A 164 -1.61 -12.66 -6.23
C GLU A 164 -2.30 -11.29 -6.13
N HIS A 165 -2.41 -10.56 -7.25
CA HIS A 165 -3.00 -9.22 -7.25
C HIS A 165 -4.53 -9.30 -7.34
N PRO A 166 -5.28 -8.65 -6.43
CA PRO A 166 -6.73 -8.80 -6.30
C PRO A 166 -7.51 -8.36 -7.55
N ASP A 167 -6.92 -7.50 -8.40
CA ASP A 167 -7.54 -7.06 -9.65
C ASP A 167 -7.21 -7.93 -10.87
N VAL A 168 -6.35 -8.94 -10.75
CA VAL A 168 -6.10 -9.85 -11.88
C VAL A 168 -7.34 -10.64 -12.26
N GLN A 169 -8.22 -10.93 -11.30
CA GLN A 169 -9.47 -11.59 -11.61
C GLN A 169 -10.38 -10.70 -12.48
N LYS A 170 -10.44 -9.39 -12.20
CA LYS A 170 -11.16 -8.41 -13.03
C LYS A 170 -10.52 -8.26 -14.42
N LEU A 171 -9.19 -8.26 -14.49
CA LEU A 171 -8.47 -8.22 -15.75
C LEU A 171 -8.80 -9.45 -16.61
N MET A 172 -8.82 -10.64 -16.00
CA MET A 172 -9.18 -11.90 -16.66
C MET A 172 -10.64 -11.90 -17.12
N ASP A 173 -11.56 -11.36 -16.31
CA ASP A 173 -12.97 -11.23 -16.69
C ASP A 173 -13.15 -10.27 -17.88
N VAL A 174 -12.44 -9.13 -17.89
CA VAL A 174 -12.47 -8.18 -19.01
C VAL A 174 -11.85 -8.79 -20.26
N LEU A 175 -10.69 -9.46 -20.15
CA LEU A 175 -10.06 -10.16 -21.26
C LEU A 175 -10.98 -11.25 -21.82
N TRP A 176 -11.69 -11.97 -20.96
CA TRP A 176 -12.66 -12.98 -21.38
C TRP A 176 -13.80 -12.37 -22.20
N VAL A 177 -14.40 -11.27 -21.72
CA VAL A 177 -15.47 -10.56 -22.46
C VAL A 177 -14.96 -10.04 -23.80
N VAL A 178 -13.75 -9.48 -23.84
CA VAL A 178 -13.13 -8.99 -25.07
C VAL A 178 -12.87 -10.14 -26.06
N PHE A 179 -12.40 -11.30 -25.59
CA PHE A 179 -12.18 -12.48 -26.43
C PHE A 179 -13.46 -13.15 -26.90
N GLN A 180 -14.56 -13.05 -26.14
CA GLN A 180 -15.88 -13.48 -26.63
C GLN A 180 -16.41 -12.55 -27.72
N ALA A 181 -16.19 -11.23 -27.57
CA ALA A 181 -16.62 -10.24 -28.55
C ALA A 181 -15.75 -10.24 -29.82
N HIS A 182 -14.46 -10.55 -29.68
CA HIS A 182 -13.45 -10.52 -30.74
C HIS A 182 -12.57 -11.78 -30.71
N PRO A 183 -13.04 -12.90 -31.29
CA PRO A 183 -12.29 -14.16 -31.30
C PRO A 183 -10.91 -14.07 -31.98
N GLU A 184 -10.76 -13.20 -32.97
CA GLU A 184 -9.48 -12.92 -33.65
C GLU A 184 -8.41 -12.35 -32.72
N ALA A 185 -8.81 -11.57 -31.71
CA ALA A 185 -7.90 -11.02 -30.70
C ALA A 185 -7.34 -12.12 -29.77
N PHE A 186 -8.12 -13.18 -29.54
CA PHE A 186 -7.70 -14.32 -28.73
C PHE A 186 -6.65 -15.20 -29.42
N GLU A 187 -6.80 -15.42 -30.73
CA GLU A 187 -5.79 -16.11 -31.55
C GLU A 187 -4.47 -15.33 -31.56
N THR A 188 -4.54 -14.01 -31.72
CA THR A 188 -3.38 -13.10 -31.69
C THR A 188 -2.72 -13.12 -30.31
N PHE A 189 -3.52 -13.07 -29.24
CA PHE A 189 -3.03 -13.18 -27.87
C PHE A 189 -2.32 -14.52 -27.60
N ARG A 190 -2.87 -15.65 -28.08
CA ARG A 190 -2.20 -16.95 -27.98
C ARG A 190 -0.87 -17.00 -28.73
N GLN A 191 -0.80 -16.43 -29.93
CA GLN A 191 0.43 -16.37 -30.72
C GLN A 191 1.51 -15.55 -29.98
N VAL A 192 1.15 -14.38 -29.43
CA VAL A 192 2.08 -13.54 -28.65
C VAL A 192 2.57 -14.24 -27.37
N VAL A 193 1.71 -14.98 -26.67
CA VAL A 193 2.08 -15.78 -25.48
C VAL A 193 3.03 -16.92 -25.84
N GLN A 194 2.84 -17.56 -27.00
CA GLN A 194 3.75 -18.59 -27.50
C GLN A 194 5.08 -18.02 -28.00
N ASP A 195 5.07 -16.81 -28.55
CA ASP A 195 6.22 -16.26 -29.28
C ASP A 195 7.30 -15.62 -28.42
N ARG A 196 7.06 -15.12 -27.18
CA ARG A 196 8.19 -14.66 -26.34
C ARG A 196 7.91 -14.38 -24.86
N ARG A 197 8.82 -14.89 -24.01
CA ARG A 197 9.39 -14.17 -22.85
C ARG A 197 9.52 -12.69 -23.22
N ILE A 198 8.83 -11.81 -22.52
CA ILE A 198 8.83 -10.37 -22.79
C ILE A 198 10.08 -9.75 -22.13
N PRO A 199 11.09 -9.25 -22.88
CA PRO A 199 11.99 -8.25 -22.34
C PRO A 199 11.25 -6.91 -22.35
N LEU A 200 11.00 -6.36 -21.16
CA LEU A 200 10.50 -4.99 -21.02
C LEU A 200 11.61 -4.03 -21.43
N ASN A 201 11.55 -3.49 -22.65
CA ASN A 201 12.25 -2.25 -22.98
C ASN A 201 11.34 -1.10 -22.58
N VAL A 202 11.82 -0.31 -21.62
CA VAL A 202 11.23 0.97 -21.23
C VAL A 202 12.07 2.03 -21.93
N GLU A 203 11.48 2.71 -22.92
CA GLU A 203 11.99 4.00 -23.42
C GLU A 203 11.42 5.13 -22.57
#